data_AF-A0A8S1BB01-F1
#
_entry.id   AF-A0A8S1BB01-F1
#
_cell.length_a   1.000
_cell.length_b   1.000
_cell.length_c   1.000
_cell.angle_alpha   90.00
_cell.angle_beta   90.00
_cell.angle_gamma   90.00
#
_symmetry.space_group_name_H-M   'P 1'
#
loop_
_entity.id
_entity.type
_entity.pdbx_description
1 polymer ?
#
loop_
_entity_poly.entity_id
_entity_poly.type
_entity_poly.pdbx_seq_one_letter_code
_entity_poly.pdbx_strand_id
1 'polypeptide(L)' 'MPFGEGPRICIGMRFAKMQMTAGLITLLKKYRLELAEGMETEVALQPTSITTQPIGGIYLKLIQRDGWEQRILQAST' A
#
# COMPACT_ATOMS: atom_id res chain seq x y z
N MET A 1 -4.51 -12.01 13.34
CA MET A 1 -3.75 -12.60 12.21
C MET A 1 -4.43 -12.26 10.87
N PRO A 2 -3.84 -11.41 10.01
CA PRO A 2 -4.50 -10.87 8.80
C PRO A 2 -4.69 -11.90 7.65
N PHE A 3 -3.96 -13.02 7.69
CA PHE A 3 -4.09 -14.11 6.72
C PHE A 3 -4.72 -15.38 7.33
N GLY A 4 -5.26 -15.29 8.55
CA GLY A 4 -5.73 -16.45 9.31
C GLY A 4 -4.58 -17.37 9.75
N GLU A 5 -4.96 -18.52 10.31
CA GLU A 5 -4.08 -19.61 10.75
C GLU A 5 -4.80 -20.97 10.58
N GLY A 6 -4.06 -22.07 10.73
CA GLY A 6 -4.62 -23.43 10.69
C GLY A 6 -5.09 -23.88 9.29
N PRO A 7 -6.02 -24.85 9.20
CA PRO A 7 -6.42 -25.48 7.92
C PRO A 7 -7.14 -24.55 6.95
N ARG A 8 -7.51 -23.34 7.38
CA ARG A 8 -8.18 -22.31 6.57
C ARG A 8 -7.31 -21.04 6.43
N ILE A 9 -5.99 -21.17 6.60
CA ILE A 9 -5.05 -20.08 6.31
C ILE A 9 -5.18 -19.63 4.84
N CYS A 10 -5.02 -18.33 4.61
CA CYS A 10 -5.10 -17.75 3.28
C CYS A 10 -4.01 -18.32 2.36
N ILE A 11 -4.42 -19.12 1.38
CA ILE A 11 -3.54 -19.69 0.36
C ILE A 11 -2.85 -18.60 -0.49
N GLY A 12 -3.50 -17.44 -0.62
CA GLY A 12 -2.98 -16.29 -1.36
C GLY A 12 -1.90 -15.48 -0.62
N MET A 13 -1.53 -15.82 0.61
CA MET A 13 -0.59 -15.02 1.43
C MET A 13 0.72 -14.71 0.71
N ARG A 14 1.35 -15.71 0.09
CA ARG A 14 2.65 -15.53 -0.58
C ARG A 14 2.52 -14.60 -1.80
N PHE A 15 1.47 -14.81 -2.58
CA PHE A 15 1.17 -14.00 -3.75
C PHE A 15 0.86 -12.55 -3.38
N ALA A 16 0.00 -12.33 -2.38
CA ALA A 16 -0.34 -11.00 -1.90
C ALA A 16 0.90 -10.24 -1.39
N LYS A 17 1.77 -10.89 -0.61
CA LYS A 17 3.03 -10.28 -0.15
C LYS A 17 3.93 -9.86 -1.31
N MET A 18 4.11 -10.75 -2.30
CA MET A 18 4.92 -10.47 -3.49
C MET A 18 4.35 -9.28 -4.27
N GLN A 19 3.05 -9.31 -4.60
CA GLN A 19 2.40 -8.25 -5.38
C GLN A 19 2.43 -6.90 -4.65
N MET A 20 2.05 -6.86 -3.37
CA MET A 20 2.03 -5.61 -2.60
C MET A 20 3.43 -5.03 -2.44
N THR A 21 4.44 -5.86 -2.19
CA THR A 21 5.82 -5.40 -2.09
C THR A 21 6.30 -4.82 -3.42
N ALA A 22 6.08 -5.52 -4.54
CA ALA A 22 6.48 -5.04 -5.86
C ALA A 22 5.76 -3.72 -6.24
N GLY A 23 4.46 -3.62 -5.95
CA GLY A 23 3.67 -2.41 -6.18
C GLY A 23 4.14 -1.23 -5.34
N LEU A 24 4.34 -1.43 -4.04
CA LEU A 24 4.82 -0.40 -3.11
C LEU A 24 6.22 0.09 -3.50
N ILE A 25 7.15 -0.83 -3.80
CA ILE A 25 8.50 -0.47 -4.21
C ILE A 25 8.48 0.36 -5.50
N THR A 26 7.68 -0.04 -6.48
CA THR A 26 7.53 0.70 -7.75
C THR A 26 7.06 2.13 -7.50
N LEU A 27 6.04 2.32 -6.66
CA LEU A 27 5.50 3.63 -6.31
C LEU A 27 6.52 4.47 -5.52
N LEU A 28 7.08 3.91 -4.47
CA LEU A 28 7.97 4.62 -3.53
C LEU A 28 9.35 4.92 -4.14
N LYS A 29 9.82 4.13 -5.11
CA LYS A 29 11.04 4.42 -5.87
C LYS A 29 10.88 5.72 -6.65
N LYS A 30 9.76 5.89 -7.36
CA LYS A 30 9.51 7.02 -8.27
C LYS A 30 8.92 8.25 -7.59
N TYR A 31 8.06 8.05 -6.60
CA TYR A 31 7.28 9.13 -6.00
C TYR A 31 7.50 9.26 -4.49
N ARG A 32 7.38 10.48 -4.00
CA ARG A 32 7.03 10.82 -2.62
C ARG A 32 5.51 10.98 -2.59
N LEU A 33 4.88 10.35 -1.62
CA LEU A 33 3.42 10.41 -1.43
C LEU A 33 3.13 11.39 -0.29
N GLU A 34 2.15 12.26 -0.51
CA GLU A 34 1.59 13.16 0.49
C GLU A 34 0.07 13.01 0.49
N LEU A 35 -0.58 13.36 1.61
CA LEU A 35 -2.04 13.50 1.62
C LEU A 35 -2.45 14.63 0.67
N ALA A 36 -3.56 14.43 -0.05
CA ALA A 36 -4.14 15.52 -0.83
C ALA A 36 -4.64 16.65 0.08
N GLU A 37 -4.75 17.85 -0.48
CA GLU A 37 -5.25 19.01 0.26
C GLU A 37 -6.68 18.75 0.77
N GLY A 38 -6.91 18.97 2.07
CA GLY A 38 -8.20 18.71 2.71
C GLY A 38 -8.48 17.25 3.09
N MET A 39 -7.55 16.32 2.90
CA MET A 39 -7.73 14.95 3.40
C MET A 39 -7.52 14.85 4.91
N GLU A 40 -8.44 14.15 5.58
CA GLU A 40 -8.36 13.82 6.99
C GLU A 40 -7.22 12.82 7.25
N THR A 41 -6.51 13.01 8.36
CA THR A 41 -5.46 12.10 8.82
C THR A 41 -6.04 10.86 9.50
N GLU A 42 -7.20 10.99 10.13
CA GLU A 42 -7.91 9.88 10.76
C GLU A 42 -8.85 9.23 9.75
N VAL A 43 -8.72 7.92 9.58
CA VAL A 43 -9.49 7.17 8.58
C VAL A 43 -10.75 6.59 9.22
N ALA A 44 -11.91 7.14 8.87
CA ALA A 44 -13.20 6.52 9.20
C ALA A 44 -13.45 5.29 8.31
N LEU A 45 -13.78 4.15 8.92
CA LEU A 45 -14.02 2.89 8.21
C LEU A 45 -15.49 2.76 7.78
N GLN A 46 -15.74 2.24 6.59
CA GLN A 46 -17.08 1.95 6.07
C GLN A 46 -17.67 0.71 6.76
N PRO A 47 -18.70 0.86 7.61
CA PRO A 47 -19.19 -0.22 8.48
C PRO A 47 -19.96 -1.30 7.71
N THR A 48 -20.50 -0.97 6.54
CA THR A 48 -21.34 -1.87 5.73
C THR A 48 -20.59 -2.55 4.59
N SER A 49 -19.27 -2.39 4.53
CA SER A 49 -18.45 -2.99 3.48
C SER A 49 -18.10 -4.45 3.78
N ILE A 50 -18.00 -5.28 2.73
CA ILE A 50 -17.54 -6.68 2.82
C ILE A 50 -16.06 -6.74 3.24
N THR A 51 -15.27 -5.76 2.82
CA THR A 51 -13.85 -5.62 3.17
C THR A 51 -13.61 -4.30 3.92
N THR A 52 -12.60 -4.26 4.80
CA THR A 52 -12.21 -3.03 5.48
C THR A 52 -11.77 -1.98 4.46
N GLN A 53 -12.51 -0.87 4.38
CA GLN A 53 -12.23 0.23 3.47
C GLN A 53 -12.62 1.57 4.11
N PRO A 54 -11.96 2.68 3.74
CA PRO A 54 -12.30 4.02 4.21
C PRO A 54 -13.64 4.51 3.65
N ILE A 55 -14.30 5.42 4.36
CA ILE A 55 -15.40 6.23 3.81
C ILE A 55 -14.81 7.26 2.85
N GLY A 56 -15.35 7.39 1.64
CA GLY A 56 -14.94 8.43 0.69
C GLY A 56 -13.58 8.23 0.00
N GLY A 57 -12.84 7.16 0.31
CA GLY A 57 -11.55 6.86 -0.31
C GLY A 57 -10.35 7.57 0.34
N ILE A 58 -9.14 7.35 -0.21
CA ILE A 58 -7.90 8.01 0.22
C ILE A 58 -7.27 8.68 -1.00
N TYR A 59 -7.22 10.00 -0.99
CA TYR A 59 -6.61 10.78 -2.08
C TYR A 59 -5.18 11.17 -1.70
N LEU A 60 -4.24 10.87 -2.58
CA LEU A 60 -2.82 11.14 -2.40
C LEU A 60 -2.30 12.06 -3.51
N LYS A 61 -1.42 12.97 -3.13
CA LYS A 61 -0.59 13.74 -4.05
C LYS A 61 0.69 12.98 -4.33
N LEU A 62 0.95 12.69 -5.60
CA LEU A 62 2.17 12.05 -6.06
C LEU A 62 3.17 13.11 -6.50
N ILE A 63 4.31 13.18 -5.80
CA ILE A 63 5.40 14.10 -6.13
C ILE A 63 6.56 13.26 -6.67
N GLN A 64 6.93 13.47 -7.93
CA GLN A 64 8.04 12.72 -8.53
C GLN A 64 9.35 13.06 -7.81
N ARG A 65 10.15 12.03 -7.51
CA ARG A 65 11.46 12.18 -6.86
C ARG A 65 12.51 12.48 -7.91
N ASP A 66 13.43 13.39 -7.59
CA ASP A 66 14.60 13.65 -8.43
C ASP A 66 15.53 12.43 -8.45
N GLY A 67 16.06 12.13 -9.64
CA GLY A 67 16.99 11.02 -9.87
C GLY A 67 16.45 9.64 -9.47
N TRP A 68 15.15 9.40 -9.66
CA TRP A 68 14.53 8.12 -9.28
C TRP A 68 14.95 6.97 -10.20
N GLU A 69 15.33 7.26 -11.44
CA GLU A 69 15.79 6.29 -12.43
C GLU A 69 17.04 5.55 -11.94
N GLN A 70 17.96 6.29 -11.31
CA GLN A 70 19.25 5.79 -10.81
C GLN A 70 19.14 5.06 -9.46
N ARG A 71 17.97 5.09 -8.79
CA ARG A 71 17.77 4.38 -7.52
C ARG A 71 17.69 2.87 -7.77
N ILE A 72 18.82 2.20 -7.59
CA ILE A 72 18.89 0.73 -7.62
C ILE A 72 18.40 0.20 -6.27
N LEU A 73 17.49 -0.78 -6.32
CA LEU A 73 17.07 -1.52 -5.15
C LEU A 73 18.19 -2.47 -4.79
N GLN A 74 19.07 -2.07 -3.88
CA GLN A 74 20.04 -2.99 -3.31
C GLN A 74 19.27 -3.94 -2.40
N ALA A 75 19.18 -5.22 -2.81
CA ALA A 75 18.73 -6.27 -1.91
C ALA A 75 19.82 -6.47 -0.86
N SER A 76 19.53 -6.09 0.39
CA SER A 76 20.36 -6.48 1.52
C SER A 76 20.20 -7.99 1.73
N THR A 77 21.19 -8.75 1.26
CA THR A 77 21.33 -10.20 1.49
C THR A 77 21.56 -10.49 2.98
#